data_AF-A0ABD7BU44-F1
#
_entry.id   AF-A0ABD7BU44-F1
#
_cell.length_a   1.000
_cell.length_b   1.000
_cell.length_c   1.000
_cell.angle_alpha   90.00
_cell.angle_beta   90.00
_cell.angle_gamma   90.00
#
_symmetry.space_group_name_H-M   'P 1'
#
loop_
_entity.id
_entity.type
_entity.pdbx_description
1 polymer ?
#
loop_
_entity_poly.entity_id
_entity_poly.type
_entity_poly.pdbx_seq_one_letter_code
_entity_poly.pdbx_strand_id
1 'polypeptide(L)'
;MSGFKFFSLKRNERRSTVPKSGARRKLYQYYKANQYPEIPVIPDEENAQMILDRMAMFPAVLVPRDYMYRINGLKRGNIVFLWWISRQDKSVNKYPKYLLFEYGIDASTEMAAMEKMGFLRNDGLITDKGRKIVFENSQIIREHKSPYKSTDSYHVSYVFDDKERVLLDKSQYSEDGKLRFKSSRDVVEDQAIGRSFERNNDYANAILAYRSALDLALDDPILSNTPPPNIFTRLAIIYHKQKKYLKELDVLSEALSFYPKNVEFKNRLSKVKKLKTNSPDTDDYKS
;
A
#
# COMPACT_ATOMS: atom_id res chain seq x y z
N MET A 1 -27.45 -15.57 -43.58
CA MET A 1 -26.82 -16.79 -43.02
C MET A 1 -25.47 -16.41 -42.45
N SER A 2 -25.33 -16.44 -41.12
CA SER A 2 -24.04 -16.69 -40.45
C SER A 2 -24.37 -17.12 -39.03
N GLY A 3 -24.32 -18.43 -38.81
CA GLY A 3 -24.67 -19.06 -37.54
C GLY A 3 -23.55 -18.85 -36.54
N PHE A 4 -23.83 -18.12 -35.47
CA PHE A 4 -23.00 -18.12 -34.28
C PHE A 4 -23.20 -19.46 -33.56
N LYS A 5 -22.15 -20.31 -33.59
CA LYS A 5 -22.09 -21.53 -32.80
C LYS A 5 -22.08 -21.15 -31.31
N PHE A 6 -23.23 -21.33 -30.66
CA PHE A 6 -23.32 -21.42 -29.21
C PHE A 6 -22.43 -22.57 -28.73
N PHE A 7 -21.30 -22.26 -28.11
CA PHE A 7 -20.65 -23.22 -27.23
C PHE A 7 -21.52 -23.32 -25.98
N SER A 8 -22.32 -24.38 -25.91
CA SER A 8 -22.93 -24.87 -24.69
C SER A 8 -21.83 -25.14 -23.66
N LEU A 9 -21.50 -24.14 -22.84
CA LEU A 9 -20.81 -24.32 -21.58
C LEU A 9 -21.72 -25.19 -20.70
N LYS A 10 -21.45 -26.50 -20.68
CA LYS A 10 -22.01 -27.40 -19.67
C LYS A 10 -21.84 -26.74 -18.31
N ARG A 11 -22.95 -26.39 -17.67
CA ARG A 11 -22.99 -25.99 -16.25
C ARG A 11 -22.32 -27.09 -15.44
N ASN A 12 -21.07 -26.87 -15.06
CA ASN A 12 -20.46 -27.63 -13.98
C ASN A 12 -20.95 -27.01 -12.68
N GLU A 13 -22.13 -27.43 -12.22
CA GLU A 13 -22.45 -27.35 -10.81
C GLU A 13 -21.49 -28.28 -10.06
N ARG A 14 -20.31 -27.78 -9.70
CA ARG A 14 -19.47 -28.43 -8.69
C ARG A 14 -19.53 -27.61 -7.41
N ARG A 15 -20.46 -28.01 -6.54
CA ARG A 15 -20.30 -27.88 -5.09
C ARG A 15 -18.87 -28.31 -4.74
N SER A 16 -18.15 -27.54 -3.95
CA SER A 16 -16.77 -27.84 -3.56
C SER A 16 -16.67 -29.27 -3.00
N THR A 17 -16.21 -30.21 -3.82
CA THR A 17 -16.07 -31.59 -3.39
C THR A 17 -14.88 -31.64 -2.45
N VAL A 18 -15.13 -31.94 -1.18
CA VAL A 18 -14.07 -32.17 -0.18
C VAL A 18 -13.05 -33.15 -0.78
N PRO A 19 -11.75 -32.80 -0.88
CA PRO A 19 -10.75 -33.70 -1.43
C PRO A 19 -10.76 -35.01 -0.64
N LYS A 20 -10.62 -36.16 -1.30
CA LYS A 20 -10.73 -37.48 -0.64
C LYS A 20 -9.43 -37.91 0.05
N SER A 21 -8.27 -37.58 -0.54
CA SER A 21 -6.94 -37.95 -0.05
C SER A 21 -5.89 -36.93 -0.57
N GLY A 22 -4.60 -37.15 -0.28
CA GLY A 22 -3.50 -36.33 -0.80
C GLY A 22 -3.20 -35.06 -0.01
N ALA A 23 -2.32 -34.23 -0.57
CA ALA A 23 -1.92 -32.95 -0.01
C ALA A 23 -3.12 -32.00 0.08
N ARG A 24 -4.01 -32.04 -0.92
CA ARG A 24 -5.23 -31.21 -0.92
C ARG A 24 -6.15 -31.52 0.25
N ARG A 25 -6.30 -32.81 0.61
CA ARG A 25 -7.07 -33.23 1.80
C ARG A 25 -6.45 -32.68 3.08
N LYS A 26 -5.13 -32.74 3.21
CA LYS A 26 -4.40 -32.25 4.39
C LYS A 26 -4.56 -30.75 4.56
N LEU A 27 -4.41 -29.95 3.49
CA LEU A 27 -4.67 -28.51 3.52
C LEU A 27 -6.14 -28.20 3.86
N TYR A 28 -7.08 -28.95 3.30
CA TYR A 28 -8.50 -28.80 3.66
C TYR A 28 -8.72 -29.02 5.16
N GLN A 29 -8.13 -30.07 5.73
CA GLN A 29 -8.23 -30.35 7.17
C GLN A 29 -7.58 -29.25 7.99
N TYR A 30 -6.44 -28.73 7.55
CA TYR A 30 -5.78 -27.60 8.19
C TYR A 30 -6.69 -26.37 8.24
N TYR A 31 -7.24 -25.92 7.11
CA TYR A 31 -8.14 -24.77 7.09
C TYR A 31 -9.40 -24.97 7.93
N LYS A 32 -9.96 -26.20 7.93
CA LYS A 32 -11.11 -26.54 8.77
C LYS A 32 -10.75 -26.51 10.26
N ALA A 33 -9.62 -27.09 10.66
CA ALA A 33 -9.16 -27.13 12.05
C ALA A 33 -8.86 -25.73 12.58
N ASN A 34 -8.39 -24.83 11.72
CA ASN A 34 -8.09 -23.43 12.03
C ASN A 34 -9.29 -22.48 11.83
N GLN A 35 -10.51 -23.04 11.74
CA GLN A 35 -11.78 -22.31 11.78
C GLN A 35 -11.91 -21.21 10.71
N TYR A 36 -11.51 -21.52 9.47
CA TYR A 36 -11.71 -20.60 8.37
C TYR A 36 -13.22 -20.42 8.10
N PRO A 37 -13.71 -19.17 7.92
CA PRO A 37 -15.13 -18.91 7.67
C PRO A 37 -15.59 -19.50 6.32
N GLU A 38 -14.68 -19.57 5.36
CA GLU A 38 -14.82 -20.28 4.10
C GLU A 38 -13.48 -20.93 3.75
N ILE A 39 -13.50 -22.16 3.23
CA ILE A 39 -12.26 -22.86 2.88
C ILE A 39 -11.69 -22.23 1.59
N PRO A 40 -10.42 -21.76 1.60
CA PRO A 40 -9.74 -21.30 0.39
C PRO A 40 -9.78 -22.34 -0.72
N VAL A 41 -9.82 -21.91 -1.97
CA VAL A 41 -9.62 -22.80 -3.11
C VAL A 41 -8.23 -23.42 -3.01
N ILE A 42 -8.20 -24.74 -2.87
CA ILE A 42 -6.95 -25.49 -2.74
C ILE A 42 -6.42 -25.79 -4.14
N PRO A 43 -5.15 -25.43 -4.44
CA PRO A 43 -4.55 -25.67 -5.75
C PRO A 43 -4.42 -27.17 -6.05
N ASP A 44 -3.80 -27.52 -7.17
CA ASP A 44 -3.47 -28.91 -7.51
C ASP A 44 -2.57 -29.59 -6.45
N GLU A 45 -2.41 -30.91 -6.56
CA GLU A 45 -1.68 -31.71 -5.55
C GLU A 45 -0.22 -31.28 -5.38
N GLU A 46 0.47 -30.93 -6.47
CA GLU A 46 1.87 -30.50 -6.43
C GLU A 46 2.02 -29.19 -5.66
N ASN A 47 1.22 -28.18 -6.01
CA ASN A 47 1.22 -26.91 -5.32
C ASN A 47 0.71 -27.02 -3.87
N ALA A 48 -0.27 -27.89 -3.61
CA ALA A 48 -0.74 -28.18 -2.26
C ALA A 48 0.38 -28.81 -1.40
N GLN A 49 1.16 -29.73 -1.97
CA GLN A 49 2.30 -30.33 -1.28
C GLN A 49 3.37 -29.27 -1.00
N MET A 50 3.69 -28.41 -1.97
CA MET A 50 4.62 -27.29 -1.77
C MET A 50 4.20 -26.37 -0.62
N ILE A 51 2.91 -26.05 -0.49
CA ILE A 51 2.40 -25.24 0.62
C ILE A 51 2.60 -25.97 1.96
N LEU A 52 2.27 -27.27 2.04
CA LEU A 52 2.45 -28.07 3.25
C LEU A 52 3.92 -28.15 3.69
N ASP A 53 4.84 -28.27 2.73
CA ASP A 53 6.27 -28.39 3.01
C ASP A 53 6.85 -27.07 3.55
N ARG A 54 6.29 -25.93 3.14
CA ARG A 54 6.81 -24.59 3.49
C ARG A 54 6.11 -23.94 4.67
N MET A 55 4.86 -24.28 4.95
CA MET A 55 4.03 -23.54 5.92
C MET A 55 4.60 -23.51 7.34
N ALA A 56 5.43 -24.49 7.71
CA ALA A 56 6.07 -24.53 9.04
C ALA A 56 7.14 -23.44 9.21
N MET A 57 7.91 -23.14 8.16
CA MET A 57 8.96 -22.11 8.18
C MET A 57 8.46 -20.76 7.66
N PHE A 58 7.48 -20.78 6.75
CA PHE A 58 6.94 -19.60 6.08
C PHE A 58 5.41 -19.64 6.13
N PRO A 59 4.77 -19.27 7.25
CA PRO A 59 3.31 -19.26 7.36
C PRO A 59 2.60 -18.44 6.28
N ALA A 60 3.27 -17.44 5.70
CA ALA A 60 2.78 -16.60 4.60
C ALA A 60 2.40 -17.33 3.31
N VAL A 61 2.79 -18.60 3.15
CA VAL A 61 2.36 -19.42 2.01
C VAL A 61 0.91 -19.88 2.12
N LEU A 62 0.31 -19.78 3.31
CA LEU A 62 -1.11 -20.05 3.52
C LEU A 62 -1.94 -18.81 3.17
N VAL A 63 -3.13 -19.05 2.61
CA VAL A 63 -4.12 -17.98 2.44
C VAL A 63 -4.54 -17.50 3.83
N PRO A 64 -4.43 -16.21 4.18
CA PRO A 64 -4.80 -15.72 5.50
C PRO A 64 -6.28 -15.96 5.80
N ARG A 65 -6.58 -16.37 7.04
CA ARG A 65 -7.97 -16.60 7.48
C ARG A 65 -8.86 -15.38 7.27
N ASP A 66 -8.34 -14.20 7.59
CA ASP A 66 -9.08 -12.94 7.51
C ASP A 66 -9.50 -12.59 6.06
N TYR A 67 -8.85 -13.18 5.05
CA TYR A 67 -9.19 -12.93 3.65
C TYR A 67 -10.45 -13.69 3.21
N MET A 68 -10.85 -14.69 3.99
CA MET A 68 -12.00 -15.54 3.69
C MET A 68 -13.32 -15.02 4.27
N TYR A 69 -13.30 -13.94 5.07
CA TYR A 69 -14.53 -13.24 5.44
C TYR A 69 -15.12 -12.49 4.26
N ARG A 70 -16.45 -12.35 4.27
CA ARG A 70 -17.20 -11.65 3.22
C ARG A 70 -17.58 -10.24 3.65
N ILE A 71 -17.37 -9.29 2.74
CA ILE A 71 -17.75 -7.88 2.84
C ILE A 71 -18.78 -7.65 1.73
N ASN A 72 -20.04 -7.35 2.10
CA ASN A 72 -21.15 -7.21 1.14
C ASN A 72 -21.28 -8.42 0.18
N GLY A 73 -21.05 -9.62 0.70
CA GLY A 73 -21.10 -10.86 -0.06
C GLY A 73 -19.83 -11.19 -0.87
N LEU A 74 -18.82 -10.31 -0.90
CA LEU A 74 -17.55 -10.51 -1.61
C LEU A 74 -16.42 -10.87 -0.64
N LYS A 75 -15.57 -11.84 -0.99
CA LYS A 75 -14.29 -12.06 -0.30
C LYS A 75 -13.31 -10.95 -0.66
N ARG A 76 -12.30 -10.75 0.17
CA ARG A 76 -11.21 -9.80 -0.09
C ARG A 76 -10.58 -9.98 -1.48
N GLY A 77 -10.38 -11.24 -1.89
CA GLY A 77 -9.89 -11.59 -3.23
C GLY A 77 -10.78 -11.09 -4.36
N ASN A 78 -12.11 -11.07 -4.19
CA ASN A 78 -13.03 -10.55 -5.21
C ASN A 78 -12.84 -9.05 -5.42
N ILE A 79 -12.62 -8.29 -4.35
CA ILE A 79 -12.40 -6.84 -4.43
C ILE A 79 -11.09 -6.54 -5.18
N VAL A 80 -10.02 -7.29 -4.87
CA VAL A 80 -8.75 -7.21 -5.60
C VAL A 80 -8.95 -7.61 -7.07
N PHE A 81 -9.76 -8.62 -7.34
CA PHE A 81 -10.04 -9.07 -8.70
C PHE A 81 -10.82 -8.01 -9.50
N LEU A 82 -11.84 -7.37 -8.91
CA LEU A 82 -12.57 -6.26 -9.52
C LEU A 82 -11.64 -5.08 -9.82
N TRP A 83 -10.78 -4.71 -8.87
CA TRP A 83 -9.75 -3.68 -9.09
C TRP A 83 -8.84 -4.04 -10.27
N TRP A 84 -8.39 -5.29 -10.33
CA TRP A 84 -7.53 -5.74 -11.41
C TRP A 84 -8.24 -5.70 -12.78
N ILE A 85 -9.49 -6.16 -12.86
CA ILE A 85 -10.34 -6.10 -14.07
C ILE A 85 -10.54 -4.65 -14.51
N SER A 86 -10.78 -3.72 -13.58
CA SER A 86 -11.01 -2.30 -13.89
C SER A 86 -9.84 -1.59 -14.61
N ARG A 87 -8.66 -2.23 -14.63
CA ARG A 87 -7.43 -1.73 -15.24
C ARG A 87 -7.07 -2.45 -16.53
N GLN A 88 -7.87 -3.41 -16.97
CA GLN A 88 -7.64 -4.13 -18.23
C GLN A 88 -8.41 -3.44 -19.35
N ASP A 89 -7.72 -3.15 -20.45
CA ASP A 89 -8.34 -2.52 -21.63
C ASP A 89 -9.14 -3.51 -22.50
N LYS A 90 -9.04 -4.83 -22.24
CA LYS A 90 -9.67 -5.91 -23.03
C LYS A 90 -10.10 -7.10 -22.18
N SER A 91 -10.96 -7.95 -22.75
CA SER A 91 -11.35 -9.23 -22.16
C SER A 91 -10.13 -10.07 -21.80
N VAL A 92 -10.11 -10.56 -20.57
CA VAL A 92 -8.97 -11.23 -19.96
C VAL A 92 -8.85 -12.67 -20.47
N ASN A 93 -7.69 -13.02 -21.03
CA ASN A 93 -7.40 -14.40 -21.42
C ASN A 93 -6.71 -15.23 -20.32
N LYS A 94 -6.12 -14.58 -19.31
CA LYS A 94 -5.44 -15.27 -18.20
C LYS A 94 -5.49 -14.45 -16.92
N TYR A 95 -5.96 -15.10 -15.85
CA TYR A 95 -6.06 -14.48 -14.54
C TYR A 95 -4.73 -14.49 -13.78
N PRO A 96 -4.47 -13.49 -12.92
CA PRO A 96 -3.29 -13.48 -12.06
C PRO A 96 -3.28 -14.66 -11.09
N LYS A 97 -2.12 -15.31 -10.95
CA LYS A 97 -1.93 -16.46 -10.04
C LYS A 97 -2.19 -16.10 -8.57
N TYR A 98 -1.91 -14.85 -8.17
CA TYR A 98 -2.12 -14.42 -6.78
C TYR A 98 -3.59 -14.55 -6.33
N LEU A 99 -4.56 -14.54 -7.25
CA LEU A 99 -5.97 -14.75 -6.90
C LEU A 99 -6.19 -16.13 -6.24
N LEU A 100 -5.50 -17.15 -6.74
CA LEU A 100 -5.51 -18.49 -6.16
C LEU A 100 -4.60 -18.57 -4.93
N PHE A 101 -3.34 -18.19 -5.08
CA PHE A 101 -2.32 -18.48 -4.05
C PHE A 101 -2.35 -17.53 -2.85
N GLU A 102 -2.71 -16.26 -3.02
CA GLU A 102 -2.75 -15.29 -1.91
C GLU A 102 -4.18 -15.10 -1.37
N TYR A 103 -5.19 -15.20 -2.23
CA TYR A 103 -6.57 -14.92 -1.87
C TYR A 103 -7.49 -16.14 -1.83
N GLY A 104 -7.01 -17.32 -2.27
CA GLY A 104 -7.78 -18.55 -2.17
C GLY A 104 -9.06 -18.56 -3.00
N ILE A 105 -9.08 -17.86 -4.15
CA ILE A 105 -10.26 -17.80 -5.01
C ILE A 105 -10.00 -18.36 -6.41
N ASP A 106 -11.04 -18.97 -6.99
CA ASP A 106 -11.05 -19.40 -8.38
C ASP A 106 -11.64 -18.28 -9.25
N ALA A 107 -10.79 -17.66 -10.06
CA ALA A 107 -11.18 -16.48 -10.83
C ALA A 107 -12.36 -16.75 -11.78
N SER A 108 -12.45 -17.93 -12.40
CA SER A 108 -13.55 -18.25 -13.32
C SER A 108 -14.89 -18.34 -12.58
N THR A 109 -14.91 -19.05 -11.45
CA THR A 109 -16.12 -19.22 -10.61
C THR A 109 -16.55 -17.88 -10.02
N GLU A 110 -15.59 -17.12 -9.50
CA GLU A 110 -15.88 -15.83 -8.87
C GLU A 110 -16.33 -14.78 -9.89
N MET A 111 -15.84 -14.82 -11.14
CA MET A 111 -16.31 -13.93 -12.22
C MET A 111 -17.82 -14.11 -12.44
N ALA A 112 -18.28 -15.35 -12.64
CA ALA A 112 -19.70 -15.64 -12.83
C ALA A 112 -20.55 -15.22 -11.62
N ALA A 113 -20.04 -15.39 -10.41
CA ALA A 113 -20.72 -14.93 -9.19
C ALA A 113 -20.84 -13.40 -9.15
N MET A 114 -19.77 -12.68 -9.48
CA MET A 114 -19.74 -11.21 -9.50
C MET A 114 -20.60 -10.61 -10.61
N GLU A 115 -20.73 -11.26 -11.76
CA GLU A 115 -21.70 -10.92 -12.81
C GLU A 115 -23.13 -11.05 -12.30
N LYS A 116 -23.47 -12.19 -11.67
CA LYS A 116 -24.81 -12.42 -11.10
C LYS A 116 -25.16 -11.40 -10.00
N MET A 117 -24.16 -10.96 -9.23
CA MET A 117 -24.31 -9.94 -8.19
C MET A 117 -24.36 -8.50 -8.76
N GLY A 118 -24.16 -8.33 -10.06
CA GLY A 118 -24.19 -7.04 -10.77
C GLY A 118 -22.95 -6.18 -10.55
N PHE A 119 -21.82 -6.76 -10.12
CA PHE A 119 -20.55 -6.03 -10.06
C PHE A 119 -19.84 -6.01 -11.42
N LEU A 120 -20.06 -7.04 -12.23
CA LEU A 120 -19.60 -7.15 -13.61
C LEU A 120 -20.80 -7.19 -14.56
N ARG A 121 -20.58 -6.69 -15.78
CA ARG A 121 -21.47 -6.89 -16.93
C ARG A 121 -21.24 -8.27 -17.53
N ASN A 122 -22.16 -8.73 -18.38
CA ASN A 122 -22.06 -10.01 -19.08
C ASN A 122 -20.88 -10.14 -20.05
N ASP A 123 -20.21 -9.02 -20.38
CA ASP A 123 -18.97 -8.98 -21.17
C ASP A 123 -17.70 -8.97 -20.28
N GLY A 124 -17.87 -9.19 -18.97
CA GLY A 124 -16.79 -9.20 -17.98
C GLY A 124 -16.29 -7.81 -17.59
N LEU A 125 -16.87 -6.74 -18.13
CA LEU A 125 -16.47 -5.37 -17.78
C LEU A 125 -17.06 -4.93 -16.45
N ILE A 126 -16.32 -4.11 -15.71
CA ILE A 126 -16.76 -3.62 -14.41
C ILE A 126 -17.89 -2.59 -14.53
N THR A 127 -18.91 -2.74 -13.69
CA THR A 127 -20.05 -1.81 -13.57
C THR A 127 -19.73 -0.63 -12.63
N ASP A 128 -20.63 0.34 -12.53
CA ASP A 128 -20.54 1.40 -11.50
C ASP A 128 -20.63 0.84 -10.08
N LYS A 129 -21.45 -0.19 -9.87
CA LYS A 129 -21.53 -0.90 -8.59
C LYS A 129 -20.20 -1.57 -8.25
N GLY A 130 -19.55 -2.18 -9.24
CA GLY A 130 -18.20 -2.76 -9.13
C GLY A 130 -17.15 -1.70 -8.79
N ARG A 131 -17.15 -0.57 -9.50
CA ARG A 131 -16.23 0.56 -9.22
C ARG A 131 -16.45 1.12 -7.81
N LYS A 132 -17.70 1.29 -7.40
CA LYS A 132 -18.08 1.81 -6.09
C LYS A 132 -17.54 0.93 -4.96
N ILE A 133 -17.74 -0.40 -5.04
CA ILE A 133 -17.27 -1.27 -3.96
C ILE A 133 -15.74 -1.37 -3.89
N VAL A 134 -15.05 -1.27 -5.02
CA VAL A 134 -13.57 -1.15 -5.05
C VAL A 134 -13.12 0.15 -4.38
N PHE A 135 -13.80 1.26 -4.67
CA PHE A 135 -13.51 2.56 -4.06
C PHE A 135 -13.75 2.58 -2.55
N GLU A 136 -14.90 2.07 -2.09
CA GLU A 136 -15.25 1.98 -0.66
C GLU A 136 -14.29 1.06 0.13
N ASN A 137 -13.61 0.14 -0.56
CA ASN A 137 -12.64 -0.79 0.01
C ASN A 137 -11.22 -0.51 -0.49
N SER A 138 -10.87 0.76 -0.73
CA SER A 138 -9.55 1.16 -1.22
C SER A 138 -8.39 0.64 -0.36
N GLN A 139 -8.60 0.52 0.95
CA GLN A 139 -7.62 -0.04 1.89
C GLN A 139 -7.21 -1.48 1.52
N ILE A 140 -8.13 -2.32 1.03
CA ILE A 140 -7.80 -3.68 0.57
C ILE A 140 -6.88 -3.65 -0.65
N ILE A 141 -7.12 -2.71 -1.57
CA ILE A 141 -6.30 -2.52 -2.77
C ILE A 141 -4.92 -1.99 -2.41
N ARG A 142 -4.87 -1.11 -1.43
CA ARG A 142 -3.62 -0.59 -0.88
C ARG A 142 -2.79 -1.69 -0.24
N GLU A 143 -3.41 -2.51 0.61
CA GLU A 143 -2.80 -3.68 1.25
C GLU A 143 -2.30 -4.71 0.23
N HIS A 144 -3.04 -4.91 -0.86
CA HIS A 144 -2.59 -5.74 -1.98
C HIS A 144 -1.28 -5.23 -2.60
N LYS A 145 -1.11 -3.90 -2.71
CA LYS A 145 0.08 -3.25 -3.29
C LYS A 145 1.26 -3.13 -2.32
N SER A 146 1.08 -3.49 -1.05
CA SER A 146 2.12 -3.39 -0.03
C SER A 146 3.36 -4.21 -0.43
N PRO A 147 4.57 -3.63 -0.40
CA PRO A 147 5.82 -4.34 -0.73
C PRO A 147 6.17 -5.44 0.27
N TYR A 148 5.63 -5.37 1.49
CA TYR A 148 5.88 -6.35 2.54
C TYR A 148 4.57 -6.75 3.22
N LYS A 149 4.42 -8.07 3.39
CA LYS A 149 3.34 -8.72 4.15
C LYS A 149 4.03 -9.59 5.19
N SER A 150 3.91 -9.27 6.47
CA SER A 150 4.28 -10.21 7.52
C SER A 150 3.02 -10.86 8.03
N THR A 151 3.01 -12.19 7.98
CA THR A 151 1.91 -13.01 8.49
C THR A 151 2.46 -13.91 9.59
N ASP A 152 2.07 -13.64 10.82
CA ASP A 152 1.69 -14.72 11.71
C ASP A 152 0.42 -15.36 11.12
N SER A 153 0.28 -16.69 11.16
CA SER A 153 -0.64 -17.51 10.33
C SER A 153 -2.14 -17.10 10.31
N TYR A 154 -2.53 -16.12 11.11
CA TYR A 154 -3.89 -15.63 11.29
C TYR A 154 -4.07 -14.16 10.94
N HIS A 155 -3.03 -13.33 11.00
CA HIS A 155 -3.11 -11.89 10.81
C HIS A 155 -2.13 -11.45 9.73
N VAL A 156 -2.49 -10.41 8.98
CA VAL A 156 -1.59 -9.85 7.97
C VAL A 156 -1.27 -8.43 8.35
N SER A 157 -0.01 -8.19 8.66
CA SER A 157 0.53 -6.85 8.79
C SER A 157 1.10 -6.40 7.44
N TYR A 158 0.88 -5.13 7.12
CA TYR A 158 1.34 -4.52 5.87
C TYR A 158 2.26 -3.34 6.19
N VAL A 159 3.35 -3.23 5.44
CA VAL A 159 4.21 -2.06 5.50
C VAL A 159 3.99 -1.23 4.24
N PHE A 160 3.36 -0.08 4.42
CA PHE A 160 3.10 0.85 3.32
C PHE A 160 4.20 1.89 3.18
N ASP A 161 4.44 2.33 1.95
CA ASP A 161 5.38 3.41 1.61
C ASP A 161 4.67 4.47 0.74
N ASP A 162 3.42 4.78 1.10
CA ASP A 162 2.50 5.67 0.36
C ASP A 162 1.82 6.74 1.24
N LYS A 163 1.19 7.76 0.62
CA LYS A 163 0.58 8.91 1.33
C LYS A 163 -0.54 8.51 2.29
N GLU A 164 -1.16 7.35 2.08
CA GLU A 164 -2.26 6.86 2.91
C GLU A 164 -1.73 6.26 4.23
N ARG A 165 -0.40 6.09 4.42
CA ARG A 165 0.21 5.63 5.69
C ARG A 165 0.10 6.71 6.73
N VAL A 166 -0.09 7.93 6.26
CA VAL A 166 -0.03 9.08 7.09
C VAL A 166 -1.31 9.18 7.88
N LEU A 167 -1.16 9.12 9.20
CA LEU A 167 -2.11 9.68 10.13
C LEU A 167 -2.31 11.15 9.70
N LEU A 168 -3.31 11.41 8.87
CA LEU A 168 -3.79 12.75 8.61
C LEU A 168 -4.92 12.97 9.60
N ASP A 169 -4.79 13.98 10.45
CA ASP A 169 -5.87 14.32 11.36
C ASP A 169 -7.00 14.98 10.55
N LYS A 170 -8.10 14.26 10.31
CA LYS A 170 -9.29 14.82 9.66
C LYS A 170 -9.93 15.95 10.47
N SER A 171 -9.61 16.08 11.77
CA SER A 171 -10.12 17.15 12.62
C SER A 171 -9.34 18.46 12.50
N GLN A 172 -8.20 18.48 11.79
CA GLN A 172 -7.36 19.66 11.60
C GLN A 172 -7.24 20.03 10.12
N TYR A 173 -8.34 20.54 9.57
CA TYR A 173 -8.29 21.37 8.38
C TYR A 173 -7.54 22.67 8.73
N SER A 174 -6.55 23.08 7.93
CA SER A 174 -6.17 24.49 7.93
C SER A 174 -7.22 25.35 7.25
N GLU A 175 -7.14 26.67 7.43
CA GLU A 175 -7.99 27.67 6.77
C GLU A 175 -8.12 27.49 5.24
N ASP A 176 -7.19 26.76 4.60
CA ASP A 176 -7.20 26.41 3.17
C ASP A 176 -7.85 25.04 2.84
N GLY A 177 -8.41 24.33 3.81
CA GLY A 177 -9.14 23.07 3.63
C GLY A 177 -8.28 21.84 3.36
N LYS A 178 -6.95 21.89 3.54
CA LYS A 178 -6.05 20.76 3.25
C LYS A 178 -5.76 19.89 4.47
N LEU A 179 -5.67 18.58 4.23
CA LEU A 179 -5.24 17.58 5.22
C LEU A 179 -3.81 17.88 5.70
N ARG A 180 -3.61 17.93 7.02
CA ARG A 180 -2.30 18.13 7.65
C ARG A 180 -1.78 16.87 8.32
N PHE A 181 -0.46 16.69 8.26
CA PHE A 181 0.29 15.66 8.96
C PHE A 181 0.00 15.64 10.48
N LYS A 182 -0.25 14.45 11.02
CA LYS A 182 -0.27 14.16 12.47
C LYS A 182 0.94 13.31 12.83
N SER A 183 1.69 13.75 13.85
CA SER A 183 2.83 12.98 14.35
C SER A 183 2.42 11.60 14.86
N SER A 184 3.24 10.61 14.53
CA SER A 184 3.18 9.26 15.10
C SER A 184 3.77 9.18 16.51
N ARG A 185 4.47 10.23 16.97
CA ARG A 185 5.31 10.28 18.18
C ARG A 185 6.51 9.34 18.15
N ASP A 186 6.95 8.92 16.97
CA ASP A 186 8.16 8.13 16.76
C ASP A 186 9.04 8.78 15.67
N VAL A 187 10.34 8.95 15.96
CA VAL A 187 11.31 9.64 15.10
C VAL A 187 11.51 8.93 13.76
N VAL A 188 11.52 7.59 13.77
CA VAL A 188 11.76 6.77 12.58
C VAL A 188 10.51 6.75 11.71
N GLU A 189 9.35 6.63 12.35
CA GLU A 189 8.05 6.62 11.69
C GLU A 189 7.74 7.97 11.04
N ASP A 190 7.95 9.09 11.72
CA ASP A 190 7.73 10.44 11.16
C ASP A 190 8.69 10.72 9.98
N GLN A 191 9.93 10.21 10.01
CA GLN A 191 10.84 10.25 8.86
C GLN A 191 10.35 9.42 7.67
N ALA A 192 9.79 8.24 7.91
CA ALA A 192 9.23 7.38 6.88
C ALA A 192 8.01 8.04 6.23
N ILE A 193 7.12 8.62 7.05
CA ILE A 193 5.97 9.42 6.61
C ILE A 193 6.43 10.63 5.76
N GLY A 194 7.43 11.38 6.22
CA GLY A 194 7.99 12.50 5.45
C GLY A 194 8.54 12.07 4.08
N ARG A 195 9.22 10.92 4.03
CA ARG A 195 9.73 10.36 2.76
C ARG A 195 8.61 9.98 1.81
N SER A 196 7.55 9.39 2.34
CA SER A 196 6.35 9.05 1.58
C SER A 196 5.69 10.30 0.98
N PHE A 197 5.48 11.36 1.76
CA PHE A 197 4.96 12.62 1.23
C PHE A 197 5.84 13.22 0.14
N GLU A 198 7.16 13.23 0.35
CA GLU A 198 8.09 13.79 -0.62
C GLU A 198 8.08 13.02 -1.95
N ARG A 199 8.08 11.68 -1.91
CA ARG A 199 8.00 10.83 -3.12
C ARG A 199 6.77 11.12 -3.95
N ASN A 200 5.69 11.51 -3.28
CA ASN A 200 4.43 11.82 -3.92
C ASN A 200 4.22 13.34 -4.11
N ASN A 201 5.31 14.13 -4.10
CA ASN A 201 5.36 15.57 -4.32
C ASN A 201 4.48 16.41 -3.37
N ASP A 202 4.09 15.87 -2.22
CA ASP A 202 3.42 16.62 -1.16
C ASP A 202 4.45 17.26 -0.23
N TYR A 203 5.13 18.28 -0.74
CA TYR A 203 6.22 18.92 -0.01
C TYR A 203 5.76 19.63 1.26
N ALA A 204 4.51 20.10 1.33
CA ALA A 204 3.99 20.75 2.53
C ALA A 204 3.92 19.76 3.70
N ASN A 205 3.31 18.60 3.50
CA ASN A 205 3.23 17.59 4.54
C ASN A 205 4.57 16.87 4.79
N ALA A 206 5.42 16.73 3.77
CA ALA A 206 6.78 16.21 3.96
C ALA A 206 7.59 17.07 4.92
N ILE A 207 7.53 18.40 4.79
CA ILE A 207 8.20 19.34 5.69
C ILE A 207 7.69 19.17 7.12
N LEU A 208 6.37 19.10 7.33
CA LEU A 208 5.78 18.93 8.66
C LEU A 208 6.24 17.64 9.33
N ALA A 209 6.24 16.53 8.58
CA ALA A 209 6.68 15.23 9.08
C ALA A 209 8.18 15.22 9.45
N TYR A 210 9.02 15.81 8.61
CA TYR A 210 10.45 15.91 8.91
C TYR A 210 10.75 16.86 10.08
N ARG A 211 10.01 17.95 10.24
CA ARG A 211 10.14 18.85 11.40
C ARG A 211 9.69 18.14 12.69
N SER A 212 8.56 17.43 12.66
CA SER A 212 8.13 16.60 13.77
C SER A 212 9.16 15.54 14.18
N ALA A 213 9.76 14.84 13.21
CA ALA A 213 10.84 13.90 13.49
C ALA A 213 12.08 14.57 14.10
N LEU A 214 12.38 15.81 13.70
CA LEU A 214 13.48 16.59 14.28
C LEU A 214 13.16 16.98 15.72
N ASP A 215 11.97 17.53 15.98
CA ASP A 215 11.53 17.94 17.31
C ASP A 215 11.57 16.75 18.28
N LEU A 216 11.02 15.60 17.87
CA LEU A 216 11.09 14.35 18.64
C LEU A 216 12.54 13.88 18.89
N ALA A 217 13.44 14.06 17.92
CA ALA A 217 14.85 13.71 18.10
C ALA A 217 15.60 14.69 19.02
N LEU A 218 15.19 15.96 19.05
CA LEU A 218 15.74 16.96 19.95
C LEU A 218 15.24 16.78 21.40
N ASP A 219 14.02 16.29 21.57
CA ASP A 219 13.45 15.93 22.87
C ASP A 219 14.01 14.62 23.43
N ASP A 220 14.58 13.75 22.59
CA ASP A 220 15.16 12.49 23.00
C ASP A 220 16.56 12.69 23.64
N PRO A 221 16.80 12.22 24.89
CA PRO A 221 18.07 12.41 25.59
C PRO A 221 19.30 11.85 24.86
N ILE A 222 19.11 10.80 24.05
CA ILE A 222 20.19 10.13 23.31
C ILE A 222 20.45 10.87 22.00
N LEU A 223 19.40 11.30 21.30
CA LEU A 223 19.51 11.89 19.97
C LEU A 223 19.70 13.42 19.98
N SER A 224 19.36 14.12 21.06
CA SER A 224 19.34 15.58 21.15
C SER A 224 20.60 16.29 20.66
N ASN A 225 21.78 15.72 20.94
CA ASN A 225 23.07 16.28 20.51
C ASN A 225 23.51 15.81 19.11
N THR A 226 22.87 14.77 18.57
CA THR A 226 23.19 14.18 17.27
C THR A 226 21.91 13.74 16.52
N PRO A 227 20.99 14.67 16.20
CA PRO A 227 19.72 14.35 15.57
C PRO A 227 19.93 13.83 14.14
N PRO A 228 19.21 12.79 13.67
CA PRO A 228 19.52 12.10 12.42
C PRO A 228 19.81 13.04 11.22
N PRO A 229 21.03 13.01 10.62
CA PRO A 229 21.44 13.99 9.62
C PRO A 229 20.63 13.93 8.32
N ASN A 230 19.99 12.79 8.09
CA ASN A 230 19.08 12.60 6.97
C ASN A 230 17.90 13.58 7.03
N ILE A 231 17.40 13.94 8.21
CA ILE A 231 16.25 14.86 8.36
C ILE A 231 16.57 16.22 7.71
N PHE A 232 17.72 16.81 8.07
CA PHE A 232 18.18 18.07 7.47
C PHE A 232 18.42 17.97 5.97
N THR A 233 19.04 16.87 5.53
CA THR A 233 19.28 16.61 4.10
C THR A 233 17.96 16.66 3.31
N ARG A 234 16.90 16.00 3.79
CA ARG A 234 15.60 15.98 3.11
C ARG A 234 14.91 17.33 3.13
N LEU A 235 14.90 18.01 4.27
CA LEU A 235 14.35 19.37 4.39
C LEU A 235 15.03 20.34 3.40
N ALA A 236 16.37 20.33 3.33
CA ALA A 236 17.13 21.16 2.40
C ALA A 236 16.82 20.82 0.93
N ILE A 237 16.70 19.53 0.57
CA ILE A 237 16.29 19.10 -0.78
C ILE A 237 14.90 19.62 -1.13
N ILE A 238 13.94 19.53 -0.21
CA ILE A 238 12.56 19.98 -0.45
C ILE A 238 12.54 21.50 -0.68
N TYR A 239 13.18 22.29 0.19
CA TYR A 239 13.23 23.74 0.02
C TYR A 239 13.93 24.15 -1.28
N HIS A 240 14.99 23.43 -1.66
CA HIS A 240 15.65 23.63 -2.95
C HIS A 240 14.71 23.43 -4.14
N LYS A 241 13.95 22.32 -4.14
CA LYS A 241 12.95 22.01 -5.18
C LYS A 241 11.86 23.08 -5.28
N GLN A 242 11.48 23.65 -4.13
CA GLN A 242 10.52 24.75 -4.05
C GLN A 242 11.12 26.13 -4.35
N LYS A 243 12.43 26.22 -4.63
CA LYS A 243 13.18 27.47 -4.79
C LYS A 243 13.03 28.43 -3.59
N LYS A 244 12.89 27.87 -2.38
CA LYS A 244 12.84 28.64 -1.13
C LYS A 244 14.23 28.68 -0.52
N TYR A 245 15.10 29.49 -1.10
CA TYR A 245 16.52 29.44 -0.79
C TYR A 245 16.83 29.96 0.61
N LEU A 246 16.05 30.91 1.14
CA LEU A 246 16.16 31.34 2.54
C LEU A 246 15.97 30.18 3.51
N LYS A 247 14.86 29.44 3.38
CA LYS A 247 14.55 28.30 4.25
C LYS A 247 15.57 27.16 4.12
N GLU A 248 16.11 26.97 2.92
CA GLU A 248 17.19 26.02 2.70
C GLU A 248 18.48 26.42 3.46
N LEU A 249 18.84 27.71 3.46
CA LEU A 249 19.99 28.23 4.21
C LEU A 249 19.81 28.06 5.71
N ASP A 250 18.60 28.30 6.23
CA ASP A 250 18.28 28.15 7.65
C ASP A 250 18.48 26.69 8.10
N VAL A 251 17.89 25.74 7.36
CA VAL A 251 18.04 24.30 7.64
C VAL A 251 19.51 23.85 7.57
N LEU A 252 20.28 24.34 6.60
CA LEU A 252 21.69 23.95 6.47
C LEU A 252 22.55 24.55 7.57
N SER A 253 22.24 25.76 8.04
CA SER A 253 22.92 26.39 9.16
C SER A 253 22.61 25.67 10.48
N GLU A 254 21.34 25.30 10.68
CA GLU A 254 20.88 24.45 11.78
C GLU A 254 21.57 23.07 11.74
N ALA A 255 21.66 22.43 10.58
CA ALA A 255 22.37 21.15 10.45
C ALA A 255 23.86 21.27 10.81
N LEU A 256 24.49 22.39 10.47
CA LEU A 256 25.91 22.64 10.76
C LEU A 256 26.18 22.98 12.22
N SER A 257 25.18 23.39 13.02
CA SER A 257 25.38 23.55 14.47
C SER A 257 25.57 22.19 15.15
N PHE A 258 24.89 21.14 14.68
CA PHE A 258 25.08 19.76 15.12
C PHE A 258 26.26 19.07 14.42
N TYR A 259 26.48 19.38 13.14
CA TYR A 259 27.45 18.72 12.28
C TYR A 259 28.47 19.68 11.64
N PRO A 260 29.28 20.40 12.43
CA PRO A 260 30.13 21.50 11.94
C PRO A 260 31.24 21.07 10.97
N LYS A 261 31.56 19.77 10.92
CA LYS A 261 32.56 19.21 9.99
C LYS A 261 31.94 18.53 8.76
N ASN A 262 30.61 18.51 8.62
CA ASN A 262 29.96 17.86 7.50
C ASN A 262 30.19 18.63 6.19
N VAL A 263 30.94 18.01 5.28
CA VAL A 263 31.34 18.61 4.00
C VAL A 263 30.15 18.78 3.06
N GLU A 264 29.20 17.85 3.06
CA GLU A 264 28.01 17.91 2.20
C GLU A 264 27.14 19.12 2.54
N PHE A 265 26.88 19.35 3.83
CA PHE A 265 26.13 20.53 4.27
C PHE A 265 26.85 21.84 3.93
N LYS A 266 28.18 21.93 4.09
CA LYS A 266 28.97 23.10 3.70
C LYS A 266 28.91 23.37 2.20
N ASN A 267 29.03 22.32 1.38
CA ASN A 267 28.97 22.41 -0.07
C ASN A 267 27.60 22.89 -0.53
N ARG A 268 26.52 22.31 0.01
CA ARG A 268 25.15 22.72 -0.30
C ARG A 268 24.89 24.17 0.14
N LEU A 269 25.30 24.55 1.34
CA LEU A 269 25.15 25.92 1.85
C LEU A 269 25.82 26.93 0.90
N SER A 270 27.05 26.63 0.46
CA SER A 270 27.81 27.48 -0.47
C SER A 270 27.13 27.59 -1.84
N LYS A 271 26.56 26.49 -2.35
CA LYS A 271 25.80 26.47 -3.60
C LYS A 271 24.54 27.32 -3.52
N VAL A 272 23.80 27.21 -2.42
CA VAL A 272 22.53 27.94 -2.23
C VAL A 272 22.78 29.43 -2.03
N LYS A 273 23.84 29.82 -1.32
CA LYS A 273 24.24 31.24 -1.20
C LYS A 273 24.43 31.90 -2.57
N LYS A 274 25.08 31.21 -3.51
CA LYS A 274 25.27 31.68 -4.89
C LYS A 274 23.97 31.73 -5.70
N LEU A 275 23.05 30.80 -5.47
CA LEU A 275 21.75 30.79 -6.15
C LEU A 275 20.85 31.92 -5.68
N LYS A 276 20.81 32.17 -4.36
CA LYS A 276 20.04 33.27 -3.75
C LYS A 276 20.47 34.64 -4.30
N THR A 277 21.77 34.87 -4.49
CA THR A 277 22.27 36.13 -5.06
C THR A 277 21.86 36.35 -6.51
N ASN A 278 21.55 35.28 -7.25
CA ASN A 278 21.21 35.33 -8.68
C ASN A 278 19.71 35.20 -8.96
N SER A 279 18.89 34.90 -7.95
CA SER A 279 17.44 34.73 -8.06
C SER A 279 16.80 34.95 -6.68
N PRO A 280 16.28 36.16 -6.37
CA PRO A 280 15.57 36.41 -5.12
C PRO A 280 14.30 35.54 -5.01
N ASP A 281 13.91 35.17 -3.79
CA ASP A 281 12.85 34.21 -3.50
C ASP A 281 11.47 34.69 -4.02
N THR A 282 10.61 33.77 -4.46
CA THR A 282 9.29 34.10 -5.04
C THR A 282 8.25 34.64 -4.05
N ASP A 283 8.57 34.66 -2.76
CA ASP A 283 7.66 35.10 -1.68
C ASP A 283 7.87 36.58 -1.29
N ASP A 284 8.89 37.28 -1.83
CA ASP A 284 9.21 38.69 -1.51
C ASP A 284 8.31 39.74 -2.21
N TYR A 285 7.30 39.32 -3.00
CA TYR A 285 6.39 40.22 -3.74
C TYR A 285 4.97 40.31 -3.16
N LYS A 286 4.79 40.19 -1.84
CA LYS A 286 3.55 40.60 -1.17
C LYS A 286 3.84 41.55 -0.03
N SER A 287 3.95 42.83 -0.37
CA SER A 287 3.62 43.96 0.51
C SER A 287 2.18 44.37 0.26
#